data_AF-A0A099TZL7-F1
#
_entry.id   AF-A0A099TZL7-F1
#
_cell.length_a   1.000
_cell.length_b   1.000
_cell.length_c   1.000
_cell.angle_alpha   90.00
_cell.angle_beta   90.00
_cell.angle_gamma   90.00
#
_symmetry.space_group_name_H-M   'P 1'
#
loop_
_entity.id
_entity.type
_entity.pdbx_description
1 polymer ?
#
loop_
_entity_poly.entity_id
_entity_poly.type
_entity_poly.pdbx_seq_one_letter_code
_entity_poly.pdbx_strand_id
1 'polypeptide(L)'
;MDIVFGPVLSRRFGISLGVDLSPKGKQCNFNCVYCELQAQKTQDSQSDVASIQDILNAIEQALYKNCKIDVLTFTANGEPTLYPHLEELIIESKKILKPYVSIKTLILSNGSKFGECKNALKHFDIVKFSLDSISPAIFKRIDKPSKNLDINIIQHEIKDFARDYKGELVAEILIVKGINDDIESNVASANFLREINIKRLDISSIDRPSSHRVFPVSNAKLYEIAEVFSGLPVCVVTRGNDKMSLDRQYVNREEILKILARRPLSMLDCEILWTTQSMNILEMLLKEGTVIQKNLAGTMFYYINNE
;
A
#
# COMPACT_ATOMS: atom_id res chain seq x y z
N MET A 1 -23.08 -5.90 -7.41
CA MET A 1 -22.18 -4.83 -6.96
C MET A 1 -21.75 -4.07 -8.19
N ASP A 2 -21.54 -2.76 -8.06
CA ASP A 2 -21.14 -1.91 -9.18
C ASP A 2 -19.65 -2.15 -9.50
N ILE A 3 -19.30 -2.14 -10.79
CA ILE A 3 -17.91 -2.29 -11.27
C ILE A 3 -17.04 -1.14 -10.77
N VAL A 4 -17.61 0.06 -10.68
CA VAL A 4 -16.93 1.26 -10.22
C VAL A 4 -17.63 1.80 -8.98
N PHE A 5 -16.86 2.13 -7.94
CA PHE A 5 -17.37 2.63 -6.66
C PHE A 5 -16.55 3.80 -6.12
N GLY A 6 -17.16 4.56 -5.21
CA GLY A 6 -16.59 5.78 -4.67
C GLY A 6 -17.20 7.05 -5.29
N PRO A 7 -16.52 8.21 -5.19
CA PRO A 7 -15.18 8.39 -4.66
C PRO A 7 -15.04 8.07 -3.18
N VAL A 8 -13.85 7.62 -2.77
CA VAL A 8 -13.47 7.38 -1.36
C VAL A 8 -12.23 8.19 -1.02
N LEU A 9 -12.17 8.75 0.19
CA LEU A 9 -10.96 9.43 0.66
C LEU A 9 -9.93 8.37 1.10
N SER A 10 -8.90 8.19 0.28
CA SER A 10 -7.73 7.38 0.65
C SER A 10 -6.88 8.16 1.64
N ARG A 11 -6.45 7.49 2.71
CA ARG A 11 -5.50 8.06 3.68
C ARG A 11 -4.13 8.40 3.07
N ARG A 12 -3.82 7.83 1.89
CA ARG A 12 -2.46 7.80 1.32
C ARG A 12 -2.36 8.24 -0.13
N PHE A 13 -3.48 8.24 -0.86
CA PHE A 13 -3.52 8.44 -2.31
C PHE A 13 -4.54 9.51 -2.75
N GLY A 14 -5.08 10.29 -1.81
CA GLY A 14 -6.08 11.32 -2.11
C GLY A 14 -7.49 10.76 -2.38
N ILE A 15 -8.27 11.45 -3.19
CA ILE A 15 -9.62 11.05 -3.57
C ILE A 15 -9.53 9.94 -4.63
N SER A 16 -9.97 8.74 -4.30
CA SER A 16 -9.86 7.56 -5.15
C SER A 16 -11.22 7.14 -5.70
N LEU A 17 -11.25 6.77 -6.97
CA LEU A 17 -12.35 6.00 -7.57
C LEU A 17 -11.88 4.55 -7.73
N GLY A 18 -12.65 3.58 -7.23
CA GLY A 18 -12.30 2.15 -7.27
C GLY A 18 -12.91 1.44 -8.47
N VAL A 19 -12.12 0.62 -9.16
CA VAL A 19 -12.54 -0.28 -10.24
C VAL A 19 -12.37 -1.71 -9.75
N ASP A 20 -13.47 -2.41 -9.50
CA ASP A 20 -13.49 -3.80 -9.06
C ASP A 20 -13.44 -4.75 -10.26
N LEU A 21 -12.33 -5.47 -10.41
CA LEU A 21 -12.11 -6.46 -11.48
C LEU A 21 -12.71 -7.83 -11.18
N SER A 22 -13.42 -7.99 -10.06
CA SER A 22 -14.17 -9.20 -9.71
C SER A 22 -15.53 -8.85 -9.06
N PRO A 23 -16.38 -8.06 -9.73
CA PRO A 23 -17.56 -7.42 -9.11
C PRO A 23 -18.68 -8.40 -8.72
N LYS A 24 -18.63 -9.66 -9.19
CA LYS A 24 -19.67 -10.67 -8.93
C LYS A 24 -19.36 -11.58 -7.75
N GLY A 25 -18.13 -11.57 -7.23
CA GLY A 25 -17.76 -12.38 -6.08
C GLY A 25 -16.27 -12.43 -5.82
N LYS A 26 -15.87 -13.02 -4.69
CA LYS A 26 -14.47 -13.15 -4.30
C LYS A 26 -13.74 -14.16 -5.18
N GLN A 27 -12.75 -13.72 -5.95
CA GLN A 27 -11.84 -14.56 -6.75
C GLN A 27 -10.40 -14.19 -6.42
N CYS A 28 -9.79 -14.94 -5.51
CA CYS A 28 -8.47 -14.63 -4.97
C CYS A 28 -7.65 -15.90 -4.76
N ASN A 29 -6.37 -15.84 -5.07
CA ASN A 29 -5.42 -16.90 -4.79
C ASN A 29 -4.87 -16.84 -3.35
N PHE A 30 -5.25 -15.82 -2.57
CA PHE A 30 -4.99 -15.71 -1.13
C PHE A 30 -6.31 -15.79 -0.33
N ASN A 31 -6.22 -16.14 0.94
CA ASN A 31 -7.33 -16.09 1.89
C ASN A 31 -6.89 -15.43 3.20
N CYS A 32 -6.31 -14.24 3.10
CA CYS A 32 -5.67 -13.53 4.21
C CYS A 32 -6.58 -13.45 5.44
N VAL A 33 -6.02 -13.66 6.62
CA VAL A 33 -6.77 -13.68 7.88
C VAL A 33 -7.43 -12.34 8.20
N TYR A 34 -6.83 -11.25 7.74
CA TYR A 34 -7.31 -9.88 7.94
C TYR A 34 -8.27 -9.40 6.83
N CYS A 35 -8.57 -10.23 5.82
CA CYS A 35 -9.42 -9.84 4.70
C CYS A 35 -10.85 -9.51 5.18
N GLU A 36 -11.36 -8.36 4.75
CA GLU A 36 -12.74 -7.89 5.02
C GLU A 36 -13.80 -8.71 4.27
N LEU A 37 -13.41 -9.31 3.15
CA LEU A 37 -14.26 -10.22 2.40
C LEU A 37 -14.36 -11.55 3.14
N GLN A 38 -15.52 -12.20 3.06
CA GLN A 38 -15.75 -13.52 3.66
C GLN A 38 -14.67 -14.52 3.26
N ALA A 39 -14.34 -15.42 4.18
CA ALA A 39 -13.38 -16.48 3.93
C ALA A 39 -13.91 -17.40 2.83
N GLN A 40 -13.07 -17.69 1.84
CA GLN A 40 -13.42 -18.57 0.71
C GLN A 40 -12.20 -19.41 0.33
N LYS A 41 -12.44 -20.55 -0.32
CA LYS A 41 -11.36 -21.35 -0.92
C LYS A 41 -10.62 -20.49 -1.96
N THR A 42 -9.30 -20.59 -1.96
CA THR A 42 -8.45 -19.91 -2.92
C THR A 42 -8.68 -20.41 -4.35
N GLN A 43 -8.54 -19.51 -5.31
CA GLN A 43 -8.70 -19.74 -6.75
C GLN A 43 -7.50 -19.12 -7.45
N ASP A 44 -6.83 -19.89 -8.31
CA ASP A 44 -5.62 -19.44 -9.02
C ASP A 44 -5.91 -18.64 -10.31
N SER A 45 -7.18 -18.49 -10.65
CA SER A 45 -7.67 -17.75 -11.82
C SER A 45 -9.10 -17.25 -11.58
N GLN A 46 -9.50 -16.19 -12.28
CA GLN A 46 -10.90 -15.79 -12.34
C GLN A 46 -11.68 -16.68 -13.33
N SER A 47 -12.83 -17.19 -12.91
CA SER A 47 -13.77 -17.91 -13.78
C SER A 47 -14.91 -17.01 -14.25
N ASP A 48 -15.29 -16.02 -13.45
CA ASP A 48 -16.30 -15.03 -13.80
C ASP A 48 -15.62 -13.69 -14.10
N VAL A 49 -15.41 -13.44 -15.38
CA VAL A 49 -14.59 -12.34 -15.89
C VAL A 49 -15.54 -11.27 -16.45
N ALA A 50 -15.48 -10.06 -15.89
CA ALA A 50 -16.21 -8.92 -16.45
C ALA A 50 -15.61 -8.52 -17.81
N SER A 51 -16.48 -8.17 -18.78
CA SER A 51 -15.99 -7.77 -20.10
C SER A 51 -15.23 -6.44 -20.01
N ILE A 52 -14.19 -6.28 -20.83
CA ILE A 52 -13.42 -5.03 -20.88
C ILE A 52 -14.35 -3.86 -21.19
N GLN A 53 -15.27 -4.02 -22.14
CA GLN A 53 -16.20 -2.96 -22.53
C GLN A 53 -17.11 -2.52 -21.38
N ASP A 54 -17.62 -3.44 -20.57
CA ASP A 54 -18.44 -3.09 -19.40
C ASP A 54 -17.64 -2.28 -18.38
N ILE A 55 -16.37 -2.66 -18.14
CA ILE A 55 -15.49 -1.94 -17.22
C ILE A 55 -15.17 -0.54 -17.77
N LEU A 56 -14.80 -0.43 -19.04
CA LEU A 56 -14.50 0.86 -19.66
C LEU A 56 -15.73 1.79 -19.65
N ASN A 57 -16.91 1.28 -20.01
CA ASN A 57 -18.16 2.04 -19.94
C ASN A 57 -18.45 2.54 -18.52
N ALA A 58 -18.23 1.68 -17.50
CA ALA A 58 -18.42 2.05 -16.11
C ALA A 58 -17.42 3.14 -15.66
N ILE A 59 -16.15 3.05 -16.10
CA ILE A 59 -15.12 4.07 -15.85
C ILE A 59 -15.52 5.41 -16.47
N GLU A 60 -15.91 5.43 -17.76
CA GLU A 60 -16.34 6.67 -18.44
C GLU A 60 -17.53 7.33 -17.74
N GLN A 61 -18.56 6.54 -17.43
CA GLN A 61 -19.75 7.04 -16.73
C GLN A 61 -19.42 7.62 -15.35
N ALA A 62 -18.52 6.97 -14.61
CA ALA A 62 -18.13 7.42 -13.29
C ALA A 62 -17.25 8.69 -13.34
N LEU A 63 -16.34 8.79 -14.31
CA LEU A 63 -15.52 9.99 -14.54
C LEU A 63 -16.38 11.19 -14.99
N TYR A 64 -17.39 10.96 -15.83
CA TYR A 64 -18.35 11.99 -16.22
C TYR A 64 -19.12 12.55 -15.02
N LYS A 65 -19.49 11.69 -14.05
CA LYS A 65 -20.17 12.10 -12.82
C LYS A 65 -19.22 12.77 -11.82
N ASN A 66 -17.99 12.28 -11.70
CA ASN A 66 -17.03 12.67 -10.66
C ASN A 66 -15.62 12.85 -11.24
N CYS A 67 -15.34 14.01 -11.82
CA CYS A 67 -14.02 14.31 -12.42
C CYS A 67 -12.96 14.80 -11.41
N LYS A 68 -13.33 15.02 -10.15
CA LYS A 68 -12.43 15.52 -9.09
C LYS A 68 -11.88 14.37 -8.25
N ILE A 69 -11.13 13.49 -8.89
CA ILE A 69 -10.40 12.41 -8.22
C ILE A 69 -8.90 12.56 -8.49
N ASP A 70 -8.08 12.05 -7.57
CA ASP A 70 -6.63 12.03 -7.71
C ASP A 70 -6.14 10.72 -8.35
N VAL A 71 -6.85 9.61 -8.07
CA VAL A 71 -6.43 8.27 -8.49
C VAL A 71 -7.61 7.39 -8.93
N LEU A 72 -7.42 6.68 -10.04
CA LEU A 72 -8.26 5.57 -10.47
C LEU A 72 -7.59 4.26 -10.01
N THR A 73 -8.19 3.60 -9.01
CA THR A 73 -7.61 2.44 -8.34
C THR A 73 -8.26 1.15 -8.83
N PHE A 74 -7.45 0.30 -9.46
CA PHE A 74 -7.80 -1.05 -9.87
C PHE A 74 -7.61 -1.99 -8.67
N THR A 75 -8.69 -2.65 -8.29
CA THR A 75 -8.79 -3.57 -7.17
C THR A 75 -9.68 -4.73 -7.58
N ALA A 76 -9.96 -5.66 -6.67
CA ALA A 76 -10.97 -6.67 -6.88
C ALA A 76 -11.63 -7.08 -5.56
N ASN A 77 -12.83 -7.64 -5.63
CA ASN A 77 -13.21 -8.66 -4.67
C ASN A 77 -12.27 -9.87 -4.86
N GLY A 78 -11.08 -9.80 -4.29
CA GLY A 78 -10.02 -10.78 -4.48
C GLY A 78 -8.74 -10.17 -5.03
N GLU A 79 -8.07 -10.85 -5.97
CA GLU A 79 -6.78 -10.40 -6.51
C GLU A 79 -6.96 -9.86 -7.93
N PRO A 80 -6.74 -8.54 -8.17
CA PRO A 80 -6.95 -7.95 -9.50
C PRO A 80 -6.01 -8.48 -10.56
N THR A 81 -4.80 -8.95 -10.21
CA THR A 81 -3.89 -9.54 -11.21
C THR A 81 -4.33 -10.91 -11.72
N LEU A 82 -5.40 -11.49 -11.16
CA LEU A 82 -6.05 -12.69 -11.73
C LEU A 82 -6.98 -12.35 -12.91
N TYR A 83 -7.22 -11.06 -13.19
CA TYR A 83 -8.01 -10.63 -14.34
C TYR A 83 -7.24 -10.88 -15.65
N PRO A 84 -7.73 -11.75 -16.56
CA PRO A 84 -6.93 -12.24 -17.69
C PRO A 84 -6.64 -11.19 -18.77
N HIS A 85 -7.39 -10.08 -18.79
CA HIS A 85 -7.23 -9.01 -19.78
C HIS A 85 -6.63 -7.73 -19.19
N LEU A 86 -5.85 -7.85 -18.10
CA LEU A 86 -5.36 -6.69 -17.34
C LEU A 86 -4.55 -5.70 -18.20
N GLU A 87 -3.67 -6.21 -19.08
CA GLU A 87 -2.83 -5.37 -19.94
C GLU A 87 -3.66 -4.54 -20.93
N GLU A 88 -4.58 -5.19 -21.63
CA GLU A 88 -5.49 -4.51 -22.55
C GLU A 88 -6.35 -3.48 -21.81
N LEU A 89 -6.92 -3.86 -20.67
CA LEU A 89 -7.79 -3.00 -19.88
C LEU A 89 -7.06 -1.72 -19.42
N ILE A 90 -5.84 -1.81 -18.89
CA ILE A 90 -5.11 -0.62 -18.44
C ILE A 90 -4.69 0.27 -19.61
N ILE A 91 -4.33 -0.31 -20.76
CA ILE A 91 -4.02 0.46 -21.97
C ILE A 91 -5.24 1.25 -22.44
N GLU A 92 -6.41 0.61 -22.54
CA GLU A 92 -7.65 1.28 -22.96
C GLU A 92 -8.12 2.31 -21.91
N SER A 93 -8.03 1.96 -20.62
CA SER A 93 -8.36 2.90 -19.53
C SER A 93 -7.48 4.16 -19.58
N LYS A 94 -6.19 4.03 -19.90
CA LYS A 94 -5.30 5.18 -20.09
C LYS A 94 -5.68 6.05 -21.30
N LYS A 95 -6.31 5.50 -22.33
CA LYS A 95 -6.86 6.30 -23.44
C LYS A 95 -8.03 7.17 -22.96
N ILE A 96 -8.94 6.60 -22.16
CA ILE A 96 -10.04 7.33 -21.53
C ILE A 96 -9.52 8.44 -20.62
N LEU A 97 -8.42 8.19 -19.91
CA LEU A 97 -7.81 9.15 -18.99
C LEU A 97 -7.02 10.28 -19.66
N LYS A 98 -6.80 10.26 -20.98
CA LYS A 98 -6.04 11.32 -21.70
C LYS A 98 -6.53 12.75 -21.42
N PRO A 99 -7.85 13.05 -21.35
CA PRO A 99 -8.34 14.37 -20.99
C PRO A 99 -8.17 14.73 -19.50
N TYR A 100 -7.89 13.75 -18.64
CA TYR A 100 -7.81 13.87 -17.20
C TYR A 100 -6.37 13.72 -16.69
N VAL A 101 -5.47 14.58 -17.18
CA VAL A 101 -4.00 14.45 -17.03
C VAL A 101 -3.51 14.36 -15.57
N SER A 102 -4.27 14.87 -14.61
CA SER A 102 -3.94 14.81 -13.18
C SER A 102 -4.25 13.47 -12.52
N ILE A 103 -5.15 12.66 -13.08
CA ILE A 103 -5.58 11.39 -12.50
C ILE A 103 -4.49 10.34 -12.73
N LYS A 104 -4.03 9.71 -11.66
CA LYS A 104 -3.08 8.57 -11.72
C LYS A 104 -3.80 7.23 -11.74
N THR A 105 -3.20 6.22 -12.37
CA THR A 105 -3.67 4.83 -12.22
C THR A 105 -2.91 4.12 -11.10
N LEU A 106 -3.65 3.43 -10.22
CA LEU A 106 -3.12 2.62 -9.13
C LEU A 106 -3.65 1.19 -9.24
N ILE A 107 -2.84 0.18 -8.93
CA ILE A 107 -3.30 -1.19 -8.68
C ILE A 107 -2.91 -1.66 -7.28
N LEU A 108 -3.82 -2.36 -6.60
CA LEU A 108 -3.59 -2.99 -5.29
C LEU A 108 -3.48 -4.51 -5.48
N SER A 109 -2.31 -5.10 -5.26
CA SER A 109 -2.06 -6.53 -5.51
C SER A 109 -1.43 -7.23 -4.31
N ASN A 110 -1.61 -8.54 -4.19
CA ASN A 110 -0.90 -9.37 -3.23
C ASN A 110 0.50 -9.81 -3.72
N GLY A 111 0.94 -9.34 -4.89
CA GLY A 111 2.28 -9.59 -5.43
C GLY A 111 2.47 -10.93 -6.16
N SER A 112 1.53 -11.86 -6.03
CA SER A 112 1.71 -13.26 -6.45
C SER A 112 1.76 -13.53 -7.95
N LYS A 113 1.41 -12.54 -8.78
CA LYS A 113 1.41 -12.63 -10.25
C LYS A 113 2.30 -11.58 -10.89
N PHE A 114 3.30 -11.06 -10.16
CA PHE A 114 4.19 -10.03 -10.69
C PHE A 114 5.00 -10.52 -11.89
N GLY A 115 5.39 -11.80 -11.94
CA GLY A 115 6.05 -12.40 -13.10
C GLY A 115 5.12 -12.45 -14.33
N GLU A 116 3.93 -13.04 -14.16
CA GLU A 116 2.95 -13.22 -15.24
C GLU A 116 2.37 -11.88 -15.76
N CYS A 117 2.10 -10.93 -14.87
CA CYS A 117 1.47 -9.65 -15.21
C CYS A 117 2.47 -8.49 -15.38
N LYS A 118 3.78 -8.78 -15.50
CA LYS A 118 4.85 -7.76 -15.57
C LYS A 118 4.57 -6.65 -16.61
N ASN A 119 4.08 -7.01 -17.80
CA ASN A 119 3.80 -6.04 -18.85
C ASN A 119 2.60 -5.15 -18.51
N ALA A 120 1.49 -5.75 -18.07
CA ALA A 120 0.32 -5.02 -17.59
C ALA A 120 0.67 -4.04 -16.45
N LEU A 121 1.41 -4.51 -15.44
CA LEU A 121 1.80 -3.72 -14.28
C LEU A 121 2.66 -2.50 -14.64
N LYS A 122 3.50 -2.60 -15.69
CA LYS A 122 4.32 -1.47 -16.17
C LYS A 122 3.49 -0.31 -16.73
N HIS A 123 2.24 -0.53 -17.10
CA HIS A 123 1.34 0.53 -17.54
C HIS A 123 0.72 1.32 -16.39
N PHE A 124 0.80 0.87 -15.14
CA PHE A 124 0.28 1.61 -13.99
C PHE A 124 1.23 2.71 -13.54
N ASP A 125 0.69 3.86 -13.13
CA ASP A 125 1.50 4.95 -12.57
C ASP A 125 1.99 4.60 -11.16
N ILE A 126 1.15 3.88 -10.39
CA ILE A 126 1.45 3.39 -9.05
C ILE A 126 1.10 1.90 -8.98
N VAL A 127 2.03 1.08 -8.49
CA VAL A 127 1.78 -0.32 -8.17
C VAL A 127 1.98 -0.49 -6.67
N LYS A 128 0.95 -0.95 -5.97
CA LYS A 128 1.03 -1.26 -4.55
C LYS A 128 0.90 -2.76 -4.33
N PHE A 129 1.84 -3.34 -3.59
CA PHE A 129 1.83 -4.77 -3.27
C PHE A 129 1.93 -5.07 -1.78
N SER A 130 1.24 -6.12 -1.33
CA SER A 130 1.33 -6.64 0.04
C SER A 130 2.46 -7.67 0.17
N LEU A 131 3.23 -7.60 1.25
CA LEU A 131 4.29 -8.56 1.59
C LEU A 131 4.36 -8.75 3.12
N ASP A 132 3.31 -9.31 3.71
CA ASP A 132 3.16 -9.32 5.18
C ASP A 132 4.20 -10.17 5.91
N SER A 133 4.83 -11.10 5.19
CA SER A 133 5.98 -11.86 5.67
C SER A 133 6.68 -12.58 4.53
N ILE A 134 8.02 -12.60 4.56
CA ILE A 134 8.81 -13.48 3.69
C ILE A 134 9.09 -14.87 4.27
N SER A 135 8.80 -15.09 5.56
CA SER A 135 8.86 -16.42 6.18
C SER A 135 7.75 -17.31 5.61
N PRO A 136 8.06 -18.49 5.03
CA PRO A 136 7.05 -19.39 4.47
C PRO A 136 6.01 -19.85 5.51
N ALA A 137 6.41 -20.00 6.77
CA ALA A 137 5.52 -20.43 7.83
C ALA A 137 4.52 -19.32 8.22
N ILE A 138 4.98 -18.07 8.32
CA ILE A 138 4.12 -16.93 8.65
C ILE A 138 3.25 -16.58 7.44
N PHE A 139 3.80 -16.56 6.23
CA PHE A 139 3.06 -16.38 4.97
C PHE A 139 1.85 -17.33 4.87
N LYS A 140 2.06 -18.63 5.16
CA LYS A 140 0.96 -19.62 5.21
C LYS A 140 -0.09 -19.32 6.28
N ARG A 141 0.30 -18.73 7.42
CA ARG A 141 -0.61 -18.42 8.53
C ARG A 141 -1.41 -17.14 8.28
N ILE A 142 -0.75 -16.10 7.77
CA ILE A 142 -1.32 -14.76 7.61
C ILE A 142 -2.06 -14.61 6.28
N ASP A 143 -1.42 -14.95 5.15
CA ASP A 143 -1.97 -14.75 3.81
C ASP A 143 -2.79 -15.93 3.31
N LYS A 144 -2.53 -17.12 3.88
CA LYS A 144 -3.19 -18.39 3.49
C LYS A 144 -3.23 -18.54 1.96
N PRO A 145 -2.07 -18.53 1.29
CA PRO A 145 -1.98 -18.59 -0.16
C PRO A 145 -2.52 -19.93 -0.69
N SER A 146 -2.82 -19.98 -1.99
CA SER A 146 -3.07 -21.23 -2.69
C SER A 146 -1.83 -22.15 -2.60
N LYS A 147 -2.07 -23.46 -2.76
CA LYS A 147 -0.99 -24.46 -2.63
C LYS A 147 0.09 -24.35 -3.71
N ASN A 148 -0.20 -23.62 -4.79
CA ASN A 148 0.67 -23.47 -5.94
C ASN A 148 1.65 -22.28 -5.80
N LEU A 149 1.53 -21.51 -4.73
CA LEU A 149 2.32 -20.29 -4.52
C LEU A 149 3.43 -20.53 -3.50
N ASP A 150 4.64 -20.08 -3.88
CA ASP A 150 5.83 -20.10 -3.03
C ASP A 150 6.33 -18.67 -2.82
N ILE A 151 6.49 -18.29 -1.55
CA ILE A 151 6.93 -16.93 -1.18
C ILE A 151 8.32 -16.59 -1.73
N ASN A 152 9.19 -17.57 -1.95
CA ASN A 152 10.52 -17.33 -2.54
C ASN A 152 10.41 -16.97 -4.02
N ILE A 153 9.48 -17.60 -4.75
CA ILE A 153 9.20 -17.26 -6.14
C ILE A 153 8.59 -15.86 -6.20
N ILE A 154 7.60 -15.56 -5.34
CA ILE A 154 6.97 -14.23 -5.27
C ILE A 154 8.01 -13.13 -5.00
N GLN A 155 8.93 -13.35 -4.04
CA GLN A 155 10.02 -12.41 -3.76
C GLN A 155 10.92 -12.17 -4.99
N HIS A 156 11.27 -13.25 -5.71
CA HIS A 156 12.09 -13.14 -6.91
C HIS A 156 11.37 -12.33 -8.00
N GLU A 157 10.09 -12.60 -8.24
CA GLU A 157 9.28 -11.88 -9.23
C GLU A 157 9.08 -10.40 -8.88
N ILE A 158 8.85 -10.08 -7.61
CA ILE A 158 8.77 -8.69 -7.13
C ILE A 158 10.10 -7.98 -7.38
N LYS A 159 11.22 -8.60 -7.04
CA LYS A 159 12.56 -8.04 -7.26
C LYS A 159 12.85 -7.80 -8.74
N ASP A 160 12.48 -8.75 -9.59
CA ASP A 160 12.67 -8.67 -11.04
C ASP A 160 11.73 -7.65 -11.72
N PHE A 161 10.53 -7.46 -11.18
CA PHE A 161 9.62 -6.38 -11.60
C PHE A 161 10.19 -5.01 -11.22
N ALA A 162 10.64 -4.86 -9.96
CA ALA A 162 11.13 -3.60 -9.39
C ALA A 162 12.34 -3.03 -10.14
N ARG A 163 13.18 -3.86 -10.76
CA ARG A 163 14.34 -3.41 -11.56
C ARG A 163 13.95 -2.54 -12.76
N ASP A 164 12.85 -2.90 -13.43
CA ASP A 164 12.47 -2.29 -14.72
C ASP A 164 11.32 -1.29 -14.58
N TYR A 165 10.56 -1.37 -13.48
CA TYR A 165 9.39 -0.51 -13.27
C TYR A 165 9.81 0.95 -13.06
N LYS A 166 9.14 1.85 -13.77
CA LYS A 166 9.44 3.30 -13.77
C LYS A 166 8.42 4.15 -13.02
N GLY A 167 7.29 3.55 -12.61
CA GLY A 167 6.30 4.22 -11.78
C GLY A 167 6.64 4.15 -10.29
N GLU A 168 5.64 4.43 -9.46
CA GLU A 168 5.80 4.43 -8.01
C GLU A 168 5.45 3.06 -7.42
N LEU A 169 6.47 2.32 -6.98
CA LEU A 169 6.29 1.02 -6.34
C LEU A 169 6.10 1.20 -4.83
N VAL A 170 4.95 0.81 -4.29
CA VAL A 170 4.63 0.92 -2.86
C VAL A 170 4.50 -0.48 -2.26
N ALA A 171 5.26 -0.76 -1.21
CA ALA A 171 5.10 -1.98 -0.43
C ALA A 171 4.09 -1.75 0.70
N GLU A 172 3.37 -2.80 1.10
CA GLU A 172 2.51 -2.81 2.28
C GLU A 172 2.83 -4.02 3.16
N ILE A 173 2.87 -3.79 4.47
CA ILE A 173 2.92 -4.83 5.49
C ILE A 173 1.78 -4.57 6.48
N LEU A 174 0.88 -5.53 6.61
CA LEU A 174 -0.16 -5.55 7.62
C LEU A 174 0.26 -6.45 8.79
N ILE A 175 0.42 -5.82 9.95
CA ILE A 175 0.81 -6.49 11.20
C ILE A 175 -0.44 -7.00 11.92
N VAL A 176 -0.43 -8.30 12.22
CA VAL A 176 -1.49 -9.01 12.95
C VAL A 176 -0.93 -9.56 14.26
N LYS A 177 -1.63 -9.25 15.35
CA LYS A 177 -1.24 -9.66 16.70
C LYS A 177 -1.08 -11.17 16.82
N GLY A 178 0.06 -11.63 17.34
CA GLY A 178 0.41 -13.03 17.54
C GLY A 178 0.75 -13.81 16.26
N ILE A 179 0.97 -13.13 15.13
CA ILE A 179 1.31 -13.77 13.86
C ILE A 179 2.63 -13.26 13.30
N ASN A 180 2.75 -11.95 13.05
CA ASN A 180 3.93 -11.28 12.49
C ASN A 180 4.25 -9.97 13.24
N ASP A 181 3.89 -9.89 14.53
CA ASP A 181 4.10 -8.72 15.38
C ASP A 181 5.39 -8.79 16.23
N ASP A 182 6.31 -9.68 15.90
CA ASP A 182 7.66 -9.74 16.49
C ASP A 182 8.71 -9.03 15.60
N ILE A 183 9.81 -8.60 16.21
CA ILE A 183 10.87 -7.89 15.48
C ILE A 183 11.59 -8.86 14.54
N GLU A 184 11.86 -10.07 15.01
CA GLU A 184 12.66 -11.09 14.33
C GLU A 184 12.04 -11.49 12.98
N SER A 185 10.72 -11.68 12.91
CA SER A 185 10.01 -12.02 11.68
C SER A 185 10.03 -10.92 10.62
N ASN A 186 10.22 -9.66 11.04
CA ASN A 186 10.23 -8.50 10.15
C ASN A 186 11.63 -8.11 9.65
N VAL A 187 12.71 -8.56 10.30
CA VAL A 187 14.10 -8.26 9.88
C VAL A 187 14.35 -8.71 8.43
N ALA A 188 13.91 -9.91 8.09
CA ALA A 188 14.15 -10.49 6.78
C ALA A 188 13.37 -9.72 5.68
N SER A 189 12.12 -9.35 5.96
CA SER A 189 11.32 -8.48 5.09
C SER A 189 11.98 -7.11 4.91
N ALA A 190 12.52 -6.52 5.98
CA ALA A 190 13.21 -5.23 5.92
C ALA A 190 14.46 -5.28 5.04
N ASN A 191 15.27 -6.33 5.16
CA ASN A 191 16.44 -6.51 4.30
C ASN A 191 16.04 -6.66 2.82
N PHE A 192 15.04 -7.49 2.54
CA PHE A 192 14.51 -7.64 1.18
C PHE A 192 14.01 -6.30 0.60
N LEU A 193 13.21 -5.54 1.37
CA LEU A 193 12.65 -4.27 0.90
C LEU A 193 13.72 -3.17 0.68
N ARG A 194 14.88 -3.26 1.35
CA ARG A 194 16.04 -2.38 1.08
C ARG A 194 16.76 -2.72 -0.22
N GLU A 195 16.66 -3.95 -0.71
CA GLU A 195 17.28 -4.38 -1.97
C GLU A 195 16.46 -3.98 -3.20
N ILE A 196 15.21 -3.57 -3.03
CA ILE A 196 14.31 -3.17 -4.11
C ILE A 196 14.03 -1.66 -4.05
N ASN A 197 13.90 -1.03 -5.21
CA ASN A 197 13.63 0.39 -5.32
C ASN A 197 12.14 0.70 -5.09
N ILE A 198 11.69 0.62 -3.83
CA ILE A 198 10.35 1.06 -3.44
C ILE A 198 10.31 2.57 -3.19
N LYS A 199 9.20 3.20 -3.59
CA LYS A 199 8.91 4.60 -3.33
C LYS A 199 8.50 4.85 -1.88
N ARG A 200 7.80 3.89 -1.29
CA ARG A 200 7.25 3.94 0.08
C ARG A 200 6.95 2.54 0.61
N LEU A 201 7.10 2.35 1.92
CA LEU A 201 6.55 1.22 2.66
C LEU A 201 5.41 1.73 3.55
N ASP A 202 4.21 1.17 3.36
CA ASP A 202 3.07 1.37 4.26
C ASP A 202 3.06 0.25 5.30
N ILE A 203 3.14 0.60 6.58
CA ILE A 203 2.96 -0.37 7.68
C ILE A 203 1.64 -0.04 8.38
N SER A 204 0.79 -1.04 8.52
CA SER A 204 -0.52 -0.88 9.14
C SER A 204 -0.86 -2.07 10.03
N SER A 205 -1.93 -1.92 10.81
CA SER A 205 -2.59 -3.01 11.52
C SER A 205 -3.99 -3.16 10.96
N ILE A 206 -4.67 -4.27 11.27
CA ILE A 206 -6.10 -4.46 10.98
C ILE A 206 -6.83 -3.17 11.37
N ASP A 207 -7.70 -2.59 10.54
CA ASP A 207 -8.50 -1.40 10.88
C ASP A 207 -9.99 -1.61 10.69
N ARG A 208 -10.37 -2.67 9.98
CA ARG A 208 -11.73 -3.05 9.65
C ARG A 208 -12.01 -4.49 10.10
N PRO A 209 -13.27 -4.87 10.34
CA PRO A 209 -13.63 -6.22 10.72
C PRO A 209 -13.14 -7.24 9.69
N SER A 210 -12.44 -8.28 10.15
CA SER A 210 -11.93 -9.36 9.31
C SER A 210 -12.83 -10.58 9.34
N SER A 211 -12.77 -11.39 8.27
CA SER A 211 -13.48 -12.67 8.17
C SER A 211 -13.00 -13.75 9.16
N HIS A 212 -11.81 -13.56 9.76
CA HIS A 212 -11.27 -14.45 10.79
C HIS A 212 -11.17 -13.72 12.14
N ARG A 213 -11.10 -14.50 13.23
CA ARG A 213 -10.87 -13.98 14.58
C ARG A 213 -9.39 -13.64 14.79
N VAL A 214 -8.97 -12.50 14.25
CA VAL A 214 -7.64 -11.91 14.44
C VAL A 214 -7.76 -10.52 15.03
N PHE A 215 -6.66 -10.03 15.60
CA PHE A 215 -6.66 -8.78 16.38
C PHE A 215 -5.58 -7.81 15.90
N PRO A 216 -5.85 -6.50 15.98
CA PRO A 216 -4.84 -5.49 15.71
C PRO A 216 -3.75 -5.48 16.79
N VAL A 217 -2.57 -5.01 16.41
CA VAL A 217 -1.56 -4.49 17.35
C VAL A 217 -1.85 -3.01 17.70
N SER A 218 -1.23 -2.50 18.76
CA SER A 218 -1.31 -1.09 19.14
C SER A 218 -0.48 -0.20 18.22
N ASN A 219 -0.80 1.10 18.16
CA ASN A 219 0.03 2.08 17.43
C ASN A 219 1.48 2.09 17.93
N ALA A 220 1.72 1.99 19.24
CA ALA A 220 3.07 1.90 19.80
C ALA A 220 3.85 0.71 19.23
N LYS A 221 3.20 -0.44 19.08
CA LYS A 221 3.80 -1.64 18.50
C LYS A 221 4.07 -1.48 17.00
N LEU A 222 3.19 -0.81 16.26
CA LEU A 222 3.44 -0.48 14.85
C LEU A 222 4.69 0.40 14.70
N TYR A 223 4.85 1.43 15.53
CA TYR A 223 6.04 2.27 15.51
C TYR A 223 7.30 1.50 15.92
N GLU A 224 7.23 0.63 16.94
CA GLU A 224 8.33 -0.26 17.32
C GLU A 224 8.79 -1.14 16.14
N ILE A 225 7.85 -1.77 15.43
CA ILE A 225 8.15 -2.61 14.27
C ILE A 225 8.68 -1.76 13.10
N ALA A 226 8.16 -0.54 12.90
CA ALA A 226 8.60 0.36 11.83
C ALA A 226 10.08 0.73 11.93
N GLU A 227 10.67 0.74 13.13
CA GLU A 227 12.11 0.99 13.32
C GLU A 227 12.99 -0.09 12.68
N VAL A 228 12.50 -1.34 12.58
CA VAL A 228 13.19 -2.44 11.87
C VAL A 228 13.41 -2.09 10.40
N PHE A 229 12.55 -1.24 9.83
CA PHE A 229 12.59 -0.77 8.44
C PHE A 229 13.32 0.58 8.28
N SER A 230 14.14 0.99 9.26
CA SER A 230 15.01 2.17 9.14
C SER A 230 15.80 2.17 7.82
N GLY A 231 15.96 3.36 7.24
CA GLY A 231 16.51 3.57 5.90
C GLY A 231 15.48 3.53 4.77
N LEU A 232 14.25 3.10 5.04
CA LEU A 232 13.15 3.15 4.07
C LEU A 232 12.20 4.33 4.35
N PRO A 233 11.49 4.83 3.33
CA PRO A 233 10.40 5.80 3.50
C PRO A 233 9.16 5.09 4.04
N VAL A 234 9.08 4.98 5.37
CA VAL A 234 8.00 4.25 6.06
C VAL A 234 6.88 5.19 6.48
N CYS A 235 5.66 4.93 6.00
CA CYS A 235 4.43 5.54 6.48
C CYS A 235 3.73 4.57 7.45
N VAL A 236 3.56 4.98 8.71
CA VAL A 236 2.79 4.18 9.68
C VAL A 236 1.32 4.61 9.62
N VAL A 237 0.44 3.71 9.19
CA VAL A 237 -0.99 3.98 9.07
C VAL A 237 -1.67 3.59 10.37
N THR A 238 -2.00 4.60 11.18
CA THR A 238 -2.63 4.42 12.49
C THR A 238 -4.16 4.56 12.41
N ARG A 239 -4.84 4.05 13.44
CA ARG A 239 -6.30 4.16 13.59
C ARG A 239 -6.67 5.48 14.26
N GLY A 240 -7.65 6.20 13.72
CA GLY A 240 -8.17 7.45 14.30
C GLY A 240 -8.97 7.30 15.61
N ASN A 241 -9.30 6.07 16.04
CA ASN A 241 -10.18 5.80 17.20
C ASN A 241 -9.50 5.08 18.36
N ASP A 242 -8.23 4.70 18.26
CA ASP A 242 -7.49 4.45 19.49
C ASP A 242 -7.21 5.84 20.05
N LYS A 243 -7.98 6.23 21.07
CA LYS A 243 -7.70 7.40 21.91
C LYS A 243 -6.23 7.36 22.24
N MET A 244 -5.44 8.15 21.51
CA MET A 244 -4.01 8.13 21.64
C MET A 244 -3.68 8.85 22.93
N SER A 245 -3.40 8.07 23.96
CA SER A 245 -2.41 8.39 24.97
C SER A 245 -1.04 7.88 24.48
N LEU A 246 -0.65 8.18 23.24
CA LEU A 246 0.78 8.36 23.02
C LEU A 246 1.03 9.77 23.50
N ASP A 247 1.68 9.90 24.65
CA ASP A 247 2.13 11.19 25.12
C ASP A 247 3.02 11.77 24.02
N ARG A 248 2.52 12.81 23.35
CA ARG A 248 3.25 13.50 22.31
C ARG A 248 4.61 13.86 22.89
N GLN A 249 5.64 13.46 22.18
CA GLN A 249 6.99 13.61 22.65
C GLN A 249 7.48 15.00 22.27
N TYR A 250 8.01 15.72 23.25
CA TYR A 250 8.86 16.86 22.94
C TYR A 250 10.19 16.29 22.44
N VAL A 251 10.50 16.59 21.18
CA VAL A 251 11.80 16.39 20.57
C VAL A 251 12.39 17.74 20.18
N ASN A 252 13.63 17.96 20.58
CA ASN A 252 14.38 19.18 20.25
C ASN A 252 14.94 19.11 18.81
N ARG A 253 15.58 20.20 18.38
CA ARG A 253 16.16 20.33 17.04
C ARG A 253 17.11 19.19 16.67
N GLU A 254 18.04 18.82 17.56
CA GLU A 254 19.02 17.77 17.29
C GLU A 254 18.36 16.39 17.19
N GLU A 255 17.36 16.14 18.02
CA GLU A 255 16.61 14.88 18.02
C GLU A 255 15.78 14.72 16.75
N ILE A 256 15.12 15.79 16.29
CA ILE A 256 14.38 15.79 15.01
C ILE A 256 15.33 15.40 13.88
N LEU A 257 16.51 16.02 13.82
CA LEU A 257 17.51 15.68 12.80
C LEU A 257 17.98 14.22 12.96
N LYS A 258 18.31 13.75 14.17
CA LYS A 258 18.70 12.35 14.39
C LYS A 258 17.63 11.36 13.94
N ILE A 259 16.35 11.66 14.17
CA ILE A 259 15.23 10.81 13.74
C ILE A 259 15.13 10.82 12.20
N LEU A 260 15.06 11.99 11.57
CA LEU A 260 14.92 12.13 10.12
C LEU A 260 16.14 11.59 9.35
N ALA A 261 17.32 11.59 9.95
CA ALA A 261 18.53 10.97 9.40
C ALA A 261 18.40 9.44 9.29
N ARG A 262 17.67 8.82 10.23
CA ARG A 262 17.50 7.35 10.30
C ARG A 262 16.28 6.88 9.51
N ARG A 263 15.22 7.69 9.49
CA ARG A 263 13.96 7.38 8.82
C ARG A 263 13.21 8.66 8.47
N PRO A 264 12.90 8.90 7.18
CA PRO A 264 11.94 9.92 6.79
C PRO A 264 10.59 9.66 7.45
N LEU A 265 9.95 10.71 7.97
CA LEU A 265 8.64 10.62 8.61
C LEU A 265 7.56 11.26 7.75
N SER A 266 6.39 10.61 7.66
CA SER A 266 5.24 11.24 7.02
C SER A 266 4.74 12.43 7.85
N MET A 267 4.05 13.38 7.21
CA MET A 267 3.44 14.50 7.93
C MET A 267 2.51 14.03 9.06
N LEU A 268 1.71 13.02 8.76
CA LEU A 268 0.78 12.42 9.71
C LEU A 268 1.53 11.80 10.90
N ASP A 269 2.64 11.10 10.66
CA ASP A 269 3.47 10.53 11.74
C ASP A 269 4.00 11.62 12.67
N CYS A 270 4.50 12.74 12.14
CA CYS A 270 4.98 13.85 12.96
C CYS A 270 3.85 14.47 13.81
N GLU A 271 2.67 14.70 13.22
CA GLU A 271 1.50 15.27 13.93
C GLU A 271 0.98 14.37 15.05
N ILE A 272 1.16 13.06 14.88
CA ILE A 272 0.79 12.02 15.84
C ILE A 272 1.82 11.94 16.96
N LEU A 273 3.11 11.90 16.63
CA LEU A 273 4.19 11.60 17.57
C LEU A 273 4.65 12.82 18.37
N TRP A 274 4.60 14.01 17.79
CA TRP A 274 5.32 15.17 18.32
C TRP A 274 4.40 16.26 18.86
N THR A 275 4.92 17.00 19.85
CA THR A 275 4.24 18.17 20.40
C THR A 275 4.16 19.31 19.39
N THR A 276 3.25 20.27 19.62
CA THR A 276 3.17 21.51 18.81
C THR A 276 4.50 22.27 18.82
N GLN A 277 5.23 22.26 19.95
CA GLN A 277 6.54 22.92 20.04
C GLN A 277 7.56 22.27 19.10
N SER A 278 7.61 20.94 19.05
CA SER A 278 8.46 20.20 18.12
C SER A 278 8.05 20.40 16.66
N MET A 279 6.75 20.47 16.37
CA MET A 279 6.25 20.80 15.02
C MET A 279 6.68 22.21 14.59
N ASN A 280 6.66 23.19 15.48
CA ASN A 280 7.19 24.53 15.19
C ASN A 280 8.69 24.52 14.90
N ILE A 281 9.48 23.71 15.62
CA ILE A 281 10.92 23.53 15.33
C ILE A 281 11.10 22.90 13.94
N LEU A 282 10.29 21.89 13.59
CA LEU A 282 10.31 21.27 12.26
C LEU A 282 9.98 22.29 11.16
N GLU A 283 9.00 23.16 11.36
CA GLU A 283 8.67 24.24 10.43
C GLU A 283 9.81 25.26 10.27
N MET A 284 10.55 25.57 11.33
CA MET A 284 11.75 26.39 11.23
C MET A 284 12.83 25.70 10.38
N LEU A 285 13.07 24.41 10.62
CA LEU A 285 14.02 23.62 9.84
C LEU A 285 13.66 23.55 8.35
N LEU A 286 12.37 23.56 8.01
CA LEU A 286 11.89 23.66 6.62
C LEU A 286 12.23 25.02 6.00
N LYS A 287 11.98 26.12 6.73
CA LYS A 287 12.28 27.48 6.27
C LYS A 287 13.78 27.71 6.07
N GLU A 288 14.60 27.09 6.92
CA GLU A 288 16.05 27.12 6.83
C GLU A 288 16.61 26.23 5.70
N GLY A 289 15.79 25.35 5.11
CA GLY A 289 16.22 24.39 4.09
C GLY A 289 17.05 23.20 4.62
N THR A 290 17.13 23.03 5.95
CA THR A 290 17.80 21.85 6.57
C THR A 290 16.92 20.61 6.47
N VAL A 291 15.59 20.79 6.52
CA VAL A 291 14.60 19.75 6.24
C VAL A 291 13.86 20.13 4.97
N ILE A 292 13.51 19.14 4.15
CA ILE A 292 12.69 19.32 2.96
C ILE A 292 11.47 18.41 2.99
N GLN A 293 10.45 18.78 2.23
CA GLN A 293 9.25 17.97 2.02
C GLN A 293 9.30 17.30 0.65
N LYS A 294 8.93 16.01 0.58
CA LYS A 294 8.77 15.28 -0.68
C LYS A 294 7.46 14.49 -0.67
N ASN A 295 6.69 14.57 -1.76
CA ASN A 295 5.54 13.71 -1.98
C ASN A 295 6.02 12.36 -2.53
N LEU A 296 5.70 11.28 -1.83
CA LEU A 296 6.00 9.91 -2.24
C LEU A 296 4.69 9.13 -2.33
N ALA A 297 4.26 8.84 -3.57
CA ALA A 297 3.05 8.09 -3.85
C ALA A 297 1.79 8.62 -3.14
N GLY A 298 1.62 9.94 -3.10
CA GLY A 298 0.46 10.60 -2.49
C GLY A 298 0.58 10.90 -0.99
N THR A 299 1.72 10.59 -0.36
CA THR A 299 1.98 10.92 1.05
C THR A 299 3.16 11.87 1.15
N MET A 300 2.99 12.95 1.92
CA MET A 300 4.04 13.93 2.18
C MET A 300 4.96 13.46 3.30
N PHE A 301 6.27 13.52 3.05
CA PHE A 301 7.32 13.12 3.99
C PHE A 301 8.30 14.26 4.24
N TYR A 302 8.82 14.31 5.46
CA TYR A 302 9.95 15.13 5.87
C TYR A 302 11.28 14.37 5.71
N TYR A 303 12.28 15.05 5.16
CA TYR A 303 13.62 14.54 4.90
C TYR A 303 14.67 15.51 5.40
N ILE A 304 15.82 15.00 5.85
CA ILE A 304 17.02 15.83 5.93
C ILE A 304 17.47 16.21 4.52
N ASN A 305 17.77 17.49 4.35
CA ASN A 305 18.44 17.97 3.17
C ASN A 305 19.92 17.57 3.26
N ASN A 306 20.36 16.68 2.37
CA ASN A 306 21.75 16.22 2.27
C ASN A 306 22.49 16.92 1.11
N GLU A 307 21.90 17.96 0.54
CA GLU A 307 22.47 18.79 -0.54
C GLU A 307 23.15 20.05 0.02
#